data_AF-A0A2I1I3L0-F1
#
_entry.id   AF-A0A2I1I3L0-F1
#
_cell.length_a   1.000
_cell.length_b   1.000
_cell.length_c   1.000
_cell.angle_alpha   90.00
_cell.angle_beta   90.00
_cell.angle_gamma   90.00
#
_symmetry.space_group_name_H-M   'P 1'
#
loop_
_entity.id
_entity.type
_entity.pdbx_description
1 polymer ?
#
loop_
_entity_poly.entity_id
_entity_poly.type
_entity_poly.pdbx_seq_one_letter_code
_entity_poly.pdbx_strand_id
1 'polypeptide(L)'
;MSGLLENLSHIAKQLRLAYAVSCYTASPAPDTYLVFTPLTDSFEIFADNTPGIEIEEARISLFTKTNYLALRDQITKALISARLVITGRRYIGYEADTGFHHYSIDVSSFRACP
;
A
#
# COMPACT_ATOMS: atom_id res chain seq x y z
N MET A 1 9.74 -15.10 6.04
CA MET A 1 9.00 -14.37 4.99
C MET A 1 8.14 -13.33 5.69
N SER A 2 8.23 -12.06 5.31
CA SER A 2 7.63 -10.89 5.97
C SER A 2 6.23 -10.58 5.43
N GLY A 3 5.21 -10.33 6.27
CA GLY A 3 3.81 -10.05 5.87
C GLY A 3 3.65 -8.85 4.91
N LEU A 4 2.48 -8.67 4.28
CA LEU A 4 2.28 -7.62 3.25
C LEU A 4 2.58 -6.23 3.82
N LEU A 5 2.05 -5.90 4.99
CA LEU A 5 2.28 -4.61 5.64
C LEU A 5 3.76 -4.36 5.98
N GLU A 6 4.50 -5.42 6.30
CA GLU A 6 5.93 -5.32 6.56
C GLU A 6 6.69 -5.01 5.27
N ASN A 7 6.36 -5.68 4.16
CA ASN A 7 6.92 -5.35 2.83
C ASN A 7 6.62 -3.90 2.43
N LEU A 8 5.38 -3.44 2.63
CA LEU A 8 4.99 -2.05 2.36
C LEU A 8 5.75 -1.05 3.24
N SER A 9 5.95 -1.39 4.53
CA SER A 9 6.75 -0.59 5.45
C SER A 9 8.21 -0.49 5.01
N HIS A 10 8.80 -1.58 4.53
CA HIS A 10 10.16 -1.58 3.98
C HIS A 10 10.26 -0.72 2.72
N ILE A 11 9.30 -0.82 1.82
CA ILE A 11 9.24 0.02 0.61
C ILE A 11 9.14 1.49 1.00
N ALA A 12 8.23 1.88 1.90
CA ALA A 12 8.12 3.27 2.34
C ALA A 12 9.43 3.80 2.93
N LYS A 13 10.11 3.01 3.77
CA LYS A 13 11.43 3.35 4.32
C LYS A 13 12.48 3.52 3.23
N GLN A 14 12.53 2.62 2.25
CA GLN A 14 13.46 2.70 1.11
C GLN A 14 13.23 3.97 0.28
N LEU A 15 11.97 4.34 0.06
CA LEU A 15 11.58 5.56 -0.67
C LEU A 15 11.67 6.83 0.19
N ARG A 16 12.02 6.71 1.49
CA ARG A 16 12.05 7.81 2.47
C ARG A 16 10.71 8.54 2.61
N LEU A 17 9.61 7.79 2.53
CA LEU A 17 8.26 8.32 2.68
C LEU A 17 7.75 8.05 4.10
N ALA A 18 7.20 9.08 4.73
CA ALA A 18 6.46 8.91 5.97
C ALA A 18 5.24 8.01 5.72
N TYR A 19 4.91 7.14 6.67
CA TYR A 19 3.75 6.27 6.53
C TYR A 19 3.10 5.99 7.88
N ALA A 20 1.83 5.58 7.84
CA ALA A 20 1.10 5.04 8.98
C ALA A 20 0.19 3.89 8.54
N VAL A 21 -0.31 3.13 9.50
CA VAL A 21 -1.31 2.08 9.27
C VAL A 21 -2.67 2.60 9.76
N SER A 22 -3.69 2.48 8.92
CA SER A 22 -5.07 2.90 9.13
C SER A 22 -5.31 4.41 9.27
N CYS A 23 -4.52 5.13 10.07
CA CYS A 23 -4.68 6.56 10.30
C CYS A 23 -3.33 7.24 10.54
N TYR A 24 -3.11 8.41 9.93
CA TYR A 24 -1.96 9.25 10.18
C TYR A 24 -2.34 10.33 11.21
N THR A 25 -1.72 10.31 12.39
CA THR A 25 -2.11 11.16 13.52
C THR A 25 -1.09 12.23 13.91
N ALA A 26 0.10 12.22 13.29
CA ALA A 26 1.14 13.20 13.58
C ALA A 26 0.76 14.60 13.08
N SER A 27 1.02 15.62 13.91
CA SER A 27 0.77 17.03 13.61
C SER A 27 2.03 17.88 13.88
N PRO A 28 2.46 18.73 12.93
CA PRO A 28 1.89 18.87 11.59
C PRO A 28 2.15 17.62 10.73
N ALA A 29 1.22 17.31 9.83
CA ALA A 29 1.43 16.25 8.85
C ALA A 29 2.51 16.68 7.84
N PRO A 30 3.37 15.76 7.38
CA PRO A 30 4.34 16.07 6.34
C PRO A 30 3.64 16.35 5.01
N ASP A 31 4.31 17.06 4.10
CA ASP A 31 3.76 17.38 2.77
C ASP A 31 3.59 16.15 1.87
N THR A 32 4.13 15.00 2.25
CA THR A 32 3.88 13.71 1.60
C THR A 32 3.91 12.58 2.63
N TYR A 33 2.87 11.76 2.64
CA TYR A 33 2.83 10.53 3.43
C TYR A 33 1.94 9.47 2.79
N LEU A 34 2.10 8.25 3.29
CA LEU A 34 1.30 7.09 2.92
C LEU A 34 0.43 6.65 4.09
N VAL A 35 -0.78 6.17 3.80
CA VAL A 35 -1.59 5.41 4.75
C VAL A 35 -1.82 4.03 4.17
N PHE A 36 -1.47 3.00 4.92
CA PHE A 36 -1.76 1.62 4.56
C PHE A 36 -3.04 1.17 5.25
N THR A 37 -4.05 0.81 4.48
CA THR A 37 -5.33 0.27 4.95
C THR A 37 -5.39 -1.20 4.57
N PRO A 38 -5.24 -2.14 5.51
CA PRO A 38 -5.49 -3.56 5.25
C PRO A 38 -6.92 -3.75 4.74
N LEU A 39 -7.11 -4.60 3.74
CA LEU A 39 -8.40 -4.87 3.12
C LEU A 39 -8.88 -6.27 3.43
N THR A 40 -8.07 -7.28 3.14
CA THR A 40 -8.43 -8.69 3.32
C THR A 40 -7.19 -9.48 3.72
N ASP A 41 -7.41 -10.48 4.56
CA ASP A 41 -6.44 -11.47 5.00
C ASP A 41 -7.19 -12.80 5.00
N SER A 42 -6.81 -13.69 4.09
CA SER A 42 -7.58 -14.89 3.79
C SER A 42 -6.70 -16.05 3.33
N PHE A 43 -7.23 -17.26 3.50
CA PHE A 43 -6.63 -18.48 3.01
C PHE A 43 -7.50 -19.09 1.92
N GLU A 44 -6.90 -19.32 0.75
CA GLU A 44 -7.51 -20.13 -0.30
C GLU A 44 -7.36 -21.60 0.04
N ILE A 45 -8.49 -22.31 -0.01
CA ILE A 45 -8.58 -23.74 0.26
C ILE A 45 -8.71 -24.53 -1.05
N PHE A 46 -8.12 -25.72 -1.08
CA PHE A 46 -8.16 -26.61 -2.26
C PHE A 46 -8.95 -27.89 -1.96
N ALA A 47 -8.89 -28.87 -2.87
CA ALA A 47 -9.73 -30.08 -2.84
C ALA A 47 -9.57 -30.95 -1.57
N ASP A 48 -8.46 -30.83 -0.84
CA ASP A 48 -8.20 -31.51 0.42
C ASP A 48 -8.66 -30.72 1.66
N ASN A 49 -9.32 -29.57 1.47
CA ASN A 49 -9.71 -28.60 2.49
C ASN A 49 -8.54 -28.02 3.29
N THR A 50 -7.31 -28.12 2.77
CA THR A 50 -6.16 -27.47 3.40
C THR A 50 -5.91 -26.09 2.78
N PRO A 51 -5.54 -25.09 3.60
CA PRO A 51 -5.00 -23.83 3.10
C PRO A 51 -3.76 -24.08 2.23
N GLY A 52 -3.82 -23.69 0.97
CA GLY A 52 -2.64 -23.77 0.10
C GLY A 52 -1.99 -22.42 -0.16
N ILE A 53 -2.77 -21.34 -0.14
CA ILE A 53 -2.29 -19.98 -0.41
C ILE A 53 -2.86 -19.00 0.62
N GLU A 54 -1.99 -18.21 1.23
CA GLU A 54 -2.31 -17.00 1.98
C GLU A 54 -2.39 -15.81 1.02
N ILE A 55 -3.50 -15.08 1.10
CA ILE A 55 -3.75 -13.85 0.35
C ILE A 55 -3.94 -12.70 1.34
N GLU A 56 -3.03 -11.74 1.28
CA GLU A 56 -3.15 -10.47 1.98
C GLU A 56 -3.39 -9.36 0.96
N GLU A 57 -4.30 -8.45 1.26
CA GLU A 57 -4.62 -7.28 0.44
C GLU A 57 -4.57 -5.99 1.26
N ALA A 58 -4.05 -4.93 0.65
CA ALA A 58 -3.99 -3.61 1.28
C ALA A 58 -4.17 -2.49 0.25
N ARG A 59 -4.74 -1.37 0.70
CA ARG A 59 -4.74 -0.11 -0.02
C ARG A 59 -3.62 0.79 0.50
N ILE A 60 -2.83 1.32 -0.42
CA ILE A 60 -1.88 2.39 -0.18
C ILE A 60 -2.54 3.70 -0.61
N SER A 61 -2.84 4.57 0.34
CA SER A 61 -3.30 5.93 0.09
C SER A 61 -2.12 6.89 0.15
N LEU A 62 -1.75 7.45 -1.01
CA LEU A 62 -0.75 8.51 -1.13
C LEU A 62 -1.45 9.86 -0.95
N PHE A 63 -0.97 10.63 0.03
CA PHE A 63 -1.31 12.03 0.21
C PHE A 63 -0.06 12.86 -0.09
N THR A 64 -0.15 13.79 -1.03
CA THR A 64 0.99 14.67 -1.36
C THR A 64 0.54 16.05 -1.83
N LYS A 65 1.20 17.10 -1.35
CA LYS A 65 1.04 18.47 -1.89
C LYS A 65 1.92 18.72 -3.13
N THR A 66 2.68 17.71 -3.55
CA THR A 66 3.63 17.78 -4.66
C THR A 66 3.12 17.01 -5.89
N ASN A 67 3.97 16.79 -6.89
CA ASN A 67 3.62 16.04 -8.10
C ASN A 67 3.34 14.55 -7.80
N TYR A 68 2.06 14.22 -7.62
CA TYR A 68 1.60 12.86 -7.35
C TYR A 68 1.93 11.87 -8.47
N LEU A 69 2.10 12.30 -9.72
CA LEU A 69 2.41 11.39 -10.84
C LEU A 69 3.80 10.79 -10.69
N ALA A 70 4.80 11.61 -10.33
CA ALA A 70 6.16 11.15 -10.11
C ALA A 70 6.25 10.16 -8.94
N LEU A 71 5.57 10.49 -7.82
CA LEU A 71 5.50 9.62 -6.64
C LEU A 71 4.75 8.32 -6.93
N ARG A 72 3.62 8.37 -7.65
CA ARG A 72 2.88 7.19 -8.11
C ARG A 72 3.80 6.26 -8.90
N ASP A 73 4.58 6.79 -9.84
CA ASP A 73 5.45 5.98 -10.70
C ASP A 73 6.61 5.36 -9.92
N GLN A 74 7.19 6.11 -8.98
CA GLN A 74 8.22 5.61 -8.07
C GLN A 74 7.70 4.48 -7.18
N ILE A 75 6.54 4.65 -6.56
CA ILE A 75 5.88 3.63 -5.72
C ILE A 75 5.54 2.40 -6.57
N THR A 76 4.96 2.59 -7.75
CA THR A 76 4.61 1.49 -8.68
C THR A 76 5.84 0.64 -9.00
N LYS A 77 6.97 1.26 -9.33
CA LYS A 77 8.22 0.55 -9.62
C LYS A 77 8.72 -0.25 -8.42
N ALA A 78 8.67 0.33 -7.21
CA ALA A 78 9.10 -0.34 -6.00
C ALA A 78 8.23 -1.57 -5.65
N LEU A 79 6.91 -1.46 -5.80
CA LEU A 79 5.97 -2.56 -5.60
C LEU A 79 6.23 -3.72 -6.57
N ILE A 80 6.44 -3.43 -7.85
CA ILE A 80 6.76 -4.44 -8.87
C ILE A 80 8.10 -5.11 -8.56
N SER A 81 9.13 -4.34 -8.20
CA SER A 81 10.44 -4.88 -7.80
C SER A 81 10.36 -5.80 -6.58
N ALA A 82 9.42 -5.52 -5.67
CA ALA A 82 9.13 -6.36 -4.50
C ALA A 82 8.22 -7.56 -4.82
N ARG A 83 7.87 -7.78 -6.10
CA ARG A 83 6.98 -8.86 -6.58
C ARG A 83 5.57 -8.83 -5.96
N LEU A 84 5.09 -7.64 -5.60
CA LEU A 84 3.70 -7.44 -5.17
C LEU A 84 2.78 -7.27 -6.39
N VAL A 85 1.55 -7.77 -6.28
CA VAL A 85 0.54 -7.63 -7.34
C VAL A 85 -0.19 -6.30 -7.13
N ILE A 86 -0.25 -5.47 -8.17
CA ILE A 86 -1.05 -4.23 -8.15
C ILE A 86 -2.42 -4.56 -8.73
N THR A 87 -3.46 -4.52 -7.90
CA THR A 87 -4.85 -4.87 -8.29
C THR A 87 -5.67 -3.65 -8.71
N GLY A 88 -5.23 -2.44 -8.36
CA GLY A 88 -5.89 -1.21 -8.79
C GLY A 88 -5.07 0.05 -8.53
N ARG A 89 -5.29 1.08 -9.35
CA ARG A 89 -4.71 2.42 -9.15
C ARG A 89 -5.72 3.48 -9.52
N ARG A 90 -5.94 4.47 -8.66
CA ARG A 90 -7.01 5.46 -8.82
C ARG A 90 -6.58 6.82 -8.32
N TYR A 91 -6.86 7.88 -9.07
CA TYR A 91 -6.87 9.23 -8.49
C TYR A 91 -8.18 9.41 -7.72
N ILE A 92 -8.09 9.82 -6.46
CA ILE A 92 -9.26 10.00 -5.60
C ILE A 92 -9.75 11.45 -5.65
N GLY A 93 -8.83 12.41 -5.52
CA GLY A 93 -9.20 13.82 -5.58
C GLY A 93 -8.13 14.76 -5.06
N TYR A 94 -8.44 16.05 -5.09
CA TYR A 94 -7.67 17.09 -4.42
C TYR A 94 -8.48 17.56 -3.21
N GLU A 95 -7.85 17.53 -2.05
CA GLU A 95 -8.44 17.96 -0.78
C GLU A 95 -8.13 19.44 -0.58
N ALA A 96 -9.10 20.32 -0.85
CA ALA A 96 -8.88 21.77 -0.82
C ALA A 96 -8.47 22.29 0.57
N ASP A 97 -8.99 21.69 1.64
CA ASP A 97 -8.74 22.15 3.01
C ASP A 97 -7.32 21.84 3.49
N THR A 98 -6.72 20.77 2.99
CA THR A 98 -5.39 20.29 3.40
C THR A 98 -4.33 20.54 2.32
N GLY A 99 -4.74 20.72 1.07
CA GLY A 99 -3.91 20.89 -0.11
C GLY A 99 -3.34 19.59 -0.67
N PHE A 100 -3.81 18.42 -0.23
CA PHE A 100 -3.28 17.12 -0.67
C PHE A 100 -3.95 16.62 -1.95
N HIS A 101 -3.15 16.12 -2.89
CA HIS A 101 -3.60 15.13 -3.86
C HIS A 101 -3.67 13.76 -3.19
N HIS A 102 -4.83 13.13 -3.28
CA HIS A 102 -5.06 11.77 -2.81
C HIS A 102 -5.08 10.80 -4.00
N TYR A 103 -4.17 9.84 -4.00
CA TYR A 103 -4.08 8.76 -4.98
C TYR A 103 -4.06 7.41 -4.26
N SER A 104 -4.83 6.43 -4.73
CA SER A 104 -4.86 5.09 -4.15
C SER A 104 -4.21 4.05 -5.06
N ILE A 105 -3.53 3.10 -4.44
CA ILE A 105 -2.94 1.92 -5.08
C ILE A 105 -3.34 0.71 -4.23
N ASP A 106 -4.13 -0.20 -4.81
CA ASP A 106 -4.49 -1.46 -4.17
C ASP A 106 -3.46 -2.51 -4.58
N VAL A 107 -3.01 -3.29 -3.59
CA VAL A 107 -1.98 -4.30 -3.74
C VAL A 107 -2.35 -5.59 -3.00
N SER A 108 -1.89 -6.71 -3.54
CA SER A 108 -2.09 -8.03 -2.96
C SER A 108 -0.78 -8.82 -2.95
N SER A 109 -0.61 -9.69 -1.95
CA SER A 109 0.45 -10.69 -1.93
C SER A 109 -0.17 -12.09 -1.89
N PHE A 110 0.49 -13.04 -2.56
CA PHE A 110 0.07 -14.44 -2.66
C PHE A 110 1.25 -15.30 -2.22
N ARG A 111 1.04 -16.17 -1.23
CA ARG A 111 2.12 -16.96 -0.62
C ARG A 111 1.64 -18.37 -0.37
N ALA A 112 2.52 -19.34 -0.57
CA ALA A 112 2.24 -20.70 -0.12
C ALA A 112 2.12 -20.71 1.41
N CYS A 113 1.07 -21.36 1.92
CA CYS A 113 0.95 -21.65 3.34
C CYS A 113 2.12 -22.56 3.79
N PRO A 114 2.58 -22.43 5.05
CA PRO A 114 3.62 -23.30 5.61
C PRO A 114 3.18 -24.76 5.76
#